data_AF-A0A9Q3FRU1-F1
#
_entry.id   AF-A0A9Q3FRU1-F1
#
_cell.length_a   1.000
_cell.length_b   1.000
_cell.length_c   1.000
_cell.angle_alpha   90.00
_cell.angle_beta   90.00
_cell.angle_gamma   90.00
#
_symmetry.space_group_name_H-M   'P 1'
#
loop_
_entity.id
_entity.type
_entity.pdbx_description
1 polymer ?
#
loop_
_entity_poly.entity_id
_entity_poly.type
_entity_poly.pdbx_seq_one_letter_code
_entity_poly.pdbx_strand_id
1 'polypeptide(L)'
;MNTNKTKAWWDGQLLNPIVKERNRARRWMLLTRSLEAKNCYQQWQQVFKTKVKELKRNHWQTFLATSGPNNAFNAFQFTKTMASGEVQPLKNMEGKLTNQKQEQTDLCFHMSAQAGTTIEDVEESEITVYQT
;
A
#
# COMPACT_ATOMS: atom_id res chain seq x y z
N MET A 1 22.13 22.52 11.45
CA MET A 1 21.15 21.81 12.29
C MET A 1 20.76 20.52 11.59
N ASN A 2 21.20 19.37 12.09
CA ASN A 2 20.83 18.07 11.52
C ASN A 2 19.37 17.77 11.90
N THR A 3 18.42 18.13 11.04
CA THR A 3 17.06 17.61 11.14
C THR A 3 17.14 16.12 10.82
N ASN A 4 17.24 15.29 11.86
CA ASN A 4 17.11 13.84 11.74
C ASN A 4 15.91 13.56 10.83
N LYS A 5 16.16 12.95 9.66
CA LYS A 5 15.13 12.64 8.66
C LYS A 5 14.19 11.58 9.22
N THR A 6 13.29 12.00 10.11
CA THR A 6 12.19 11.18 10.60
C THR A 6 11.24 10.92 9.43
N LYS A 7 10.70 9.70 9.37
CA LYS A 7 9.78 9.32 8.31
C LYS A 7 8.55 10.23 8.35
N ALA A 8 7.96 10.55 7.20
CA ALA A 8 6.82 11.47 7.12
C ALA A 8 5.58 11.01 7.91
N TRP A 9 5.41 9.71 8.12
CA TRP A 9 4.34 9.14 8.95
C TRP A 9 4.68 9.07 10.45
N TRP A 10 5.90 9.47 10.85
CA TRP A 10 6.35 9.35 12.23
C TRP A 10 5.81 10.51 13.08
N ASP A 11 4.97 10.18 14.05
CA ASP A 11 4.54 11.11 15.09
C ASP A 11 5.37 10.90 16.36
N GLY A 12 6.26 11.84 16.66
CA GLY A 12 7.12 11.78 17.84
C GLY A 12 6.34 11.97 19.15
N GLN A 13 5.29 12.77 19.18
CA GLN A 13 4.52 12.99 20.41
C GLN A 13 3.78 11.71 20.81
N LEU A 14 3.26 10.98 19.83
CA LEU A 14 2.53 9.74 20.07
C LEU A 14 3.46 8.51 20.24
N LEU A 15 4.51 8.38 19.44
CA LEU A 15 5.37 7.20 19.45
C LEU A 15 6.48 7.24 20.49
N ASN A 16 7.03 8.41 20.85
CA ASN A 16 8.16 8.48 21.78
C ASN A 16 7.83 7.91 23.17
N PRO A 17 6.66 8.20 23.79
CA PRO A 17 6.28 7.58 25.06
C PRO A 17 6.19 6.05 24.97
N ILE A 18 5.61 5.53 23.88
CA ILE A 18 5.47 4.08 23.65
C ILE A 18 6.84 3.43 23.46
N VAL A 19 7.73 4.05 22.69
CA VAL A 19 9.11 3.58 22.49
C VAL A 19 9.88 3.56 23.81
N LYS A 20 9.69 4.57 24.66
CA LYS A 20 10.31 4.65 25.99
C LYS A 20 9.88 3.47 26.86
N GLU A 21 8.57 3.23 27.00
CA GLU A 21 8.07 2.12 27.82
C GLU A 21 8.44 0.75 27.25
N ARG A 22 8.37 0.58 25.92
CA ARG A 22 8.86 -0.65 25.27
C ARG A 22 10.33 -0.91 25.55
N ASN A 23 11.18 0.12 25.46
CA ASN A 23 12.61 -0.01 25.71
C ASN A 23 12.89 -0.30 27.20
N ARG A 24 12.11 0.27 28.12
CA ARG A 24 12.14 -0.07 29.55
C ARG A 24 11.78 -1.53 29.78
N ALA A 25 10.66 -2.00 29.22
CA ALA A 25 10.22 -3.39 29.29
C ALA A 25 11.26 -4.35 28.69
N ARG A 26 11.90 -3.97 27.56
CA ARG A 26 12.99 -4.74 26.96
C ARG A 26 14.18 -4.89 27.90
N ARG A 27 14.63 -3.79 28.53
CA ARG A 27 15.73 -3.83 29.51
C ARG A 27 15.36 -4.73 30.70
N TRP A 28 14.15 -4.59 31.22
CA TRP A 28 13.66 -5.41 32.32
C TRP A 28 13.65 -6.90 31.96
N MET A 29 13.15 -7.25 30.77
CA MET A 29 13.14 -8.62 30.25
C MET A 29 14.56 -9.21 30.15
N LEU A 30 15.52 -8.43 29.65
CA LEU A 30 16.92 -8.88 29.50
C LEU A 30 17.60 -9.13 30.86
N LEU A 31 17.29 -8.32 31.87
CA LEU A 31 17.87 -8.43 33.21
C LEU A 31 17.26 -9.58 34.02
N THR A 32 15.94 -9.66 34.07
CA THR A 32 15.24 -10.62 34.95
C THR A 32 15.02 -11.98 34.33
N ARG A 33 14.96 -12.05 32.99
CA ARG A 33 14.67 -13.29 32.23
C ARG A 33 13.39 -14.03 32.68
N SER A 34 12.45 -13.32 33.32
CA SER A 34 11.19 -13.89 33.78
C SER A 34 10.15 -13.92 32.65
N LEU A 35 9.16 -14.81 32.78
CA LEU A 35 8.03 -14.88 31.86
C LEU A 35 7.20 -13.60 31.88
N GLU A 36 7.01 -13.01 33.06
CA GLU A 36 6.28 -11.75 33.23
C GLU A 36 6.96 -10.60 32.47
N ALA A 37 8.28 -10.48 32.57
CA ALA A 37 9.02 -9.43 31.88
C ALA A 37 8.98 -9.62 30.35
N LYS A 38 8.99 -10.87 29.87
CA LYS A 38 8.78 -11.20 28.46
C LYS A 38 7.38 -10.79 27.99
N ASN A 39 6.35 -11.11 28.75
CA ASN A 39 4.95 -10.76 28.43
C ASN A 39 4.76 -9.24 28.40
N CYS A 40 5.31 -8.51 29.36
CA CYS A 40 5.29 -7.05 29.39
C CYS A 40 5.95 -6.44 28.16
N TYR A 41 7.13 -6.92 27.75
CA TYR A 41 7.78 -6.47 26.51
C TYR A 41 6.93 -6.78 25.27
N GLN A 42 6.33 -7.97 25.19
CA GLN A 42 5.47 -8.37 24.08
C GLN A 42 4.23 -7.47 23.97
N GLN A 43 3.60 -7.11 25.09
CA GLN A 43 2.47 -6.19 25.12
C GLN A 43 2.87 -4.82 24.56
N TRP A 44 3.95 -4.22 25.06
CA TRP A 44 4.44 -2.93 24.57
C TRP A 44 4.88 -2.97 23.10
N GLN A 45 5.49 -4.08 22.67
CA GLN A 45 5.85 -4.29 21.28
C GLN A 45 4.60 -4.38 20.38
N GLN A 46 3.53 -5.02 20.86
CA GLN A 46 2.26 -5.09 20.12
C GLN A 46 1.59 -3.72 20.03
N VAL A 47 1.54 -2.96 21.12
CA VAL A 47 1.03 -1.58 21.14
C VAL A 47 1.80 -0.71 20.13
N PHE A 48 3.14 -0.79 20.14
CA PHE A 48 3.98 -0.07 19.19
C PHE A 48 3.66 -0.45 17.73
N LYS A 49 3.58 -1.75 17.42
CA LYS A 49 3.25 -2.23 16.07
C LYS A 49 1.89 -1.72 15.59
N THR A 50 0.87 -1.81 16.44
CA THR A 50 -0.47 -1.33 16.12
C THR A 50 -0.47 0.16 15.81
N LYS A 51 0.17 0.98 16.65
CA LYS A 51 0.27 2.43 16.42
C LYS A 51 1.04 2.80 15.17
N VAL A 52 2.16 2.14 14.89
CA VAL A 52 2.90 2.35 13.63
C VAL A 52 2.04 1.97 12.41
N LYS A 53 1.26 0.89 12.49
CA LYS A 53 0.36 0.48 11.40
C LYS A 53 -0.73 1.52 11.17
N GLU A 54 -1.33 2.05 12.23
CA GLU A 54 -2.32 3.14 12.16
C GLU A 54 -1.74 4.40 11.52
N LEU A 55 -0.59 4.87 12.00
CA LEU A 55 0.05 6.09 11.48
C LEU A 55 0.42 5.96 10.01
N LYS A 56 0.98 4.82 9.60
CA LYS A 56 1.28 4.54 8.20
C LYS A 56 0.01 4.57 7.34
N ARG A 57 -1.05 3.91 7.80
CA ARG A 57 -2.34 3.87 7.08
C ARG A 57 -2.92 5.28 6.92
N ASN A 58 -2.97 6.06 8.00
CA ASN A 58 -3.50 7.41 7.98
C ASN A 58 -2.67 8.33 7.07
N HIS A 59 -1.35 8.20 7.11
CA HIS A 59 -0.45 8.92 6.20
C HIS A 59 -0.75 8.57 4.73
N TRP A 60 -0.88 7.28 4.41
CA TRP A 60 -1.25 6.86 3.05
C TRP A 60 -2.62 7.36 2.62
N GLN A 61 -3.63 7.28 3.49
CA GLN A 61 -4.98 7.79 3.19
C GLN A 61 -4.96 9.30 2.92
N THR A 62 -4.24 10.07 3.74
CA THR A 62 -4.09 11.52 3.57
C THR A 62 -3.34 11.84 2.28
N PHE A 63 -2.26 11.10 2.01
CA PHE A 63 -1.47 11.24 0.80
C PHE A 63 -2.32 10.99 -0.44
N LEU A 64 -3.09 9.90 -0.47
CA LEU A 64 -3.97 9.57 -1.59
C LEU A 64 -5.11 10.59 -1.78
N ALA A 65 -5.70 11.09 -0.69
CA ALA A 65 -6.74 12.12 -0.75
C ALA A 65 -6.23 13.47 -1.29
N THR A 66 -4.96 13.79 -1.02
CA THR A 66 -4.34 15.07 -1.43
C THR A 66 -3.63 14.96 -2.79
N SER A 67 -3.42 13.74 -3.29
CA SER A 67 -2.65 13.49 -4.51
C SER A 67 -3.51 13.61 -5.77
N GLY A 68 -3.05 14.40 -6.74
CA GLY A 68 -3.60 14.37 -8.10
C GLY A 68 -3.35 13.01 -8.80
N PRO A 69 -4.02 12.76 -9.95
CA PRO A 69 -4.02 11.43 -10.61
C PRO A 69 -2.61 10.87 -10.88
N ASN A 70 -1.65 11.72 -11.24
CA ASN A 70 -0.25 11.31 -11.48
C ASN A 70 0.48 10.86 -10.20
N ASN A 71 0.17 11.46 -9.04
CA ASN A 71 0.80 11.11 -7.77
C ASN A 71 0.21 9.84 -7.16
N ALA A 72 -1.10 9.61 -7.36
CA ALA A 72 -1.76 8.38 -6.96
C ALA A 72 -1.23 7.15 -7.74
N PHE A 73 -0.95 7.32 -9.04
CA PHE A 73 -0.34 6.27 -9.85
C PHE A 73 1.08 5.92 -9.40
N ASN A 74 1.90 6.92 -9.08
CA ASN A 74 3.23 6.70 -8.50
C ASN A 74 3.14 6.01 -7.13
N ALA A 75 2.16 6.38 -6.30
CA ALA A 75 1.87 5.70 -5.03
C ALA A 75 1.61 4.21 -5.23
N PHE A 76 0.79 3.88 -6.23
CA PHE A 76 0.43 2.52 -6.57
C PHE A 76 1.66 1.67 -6.92
N GLN A 77 2.62 2.25 -7.64
CA GLN A 77 3.89 1.61 -7.99
C GLN A 77 4.72 1.22 -6.74
N PHE A 78 4.72 2.04 -5.68
CA PHE A 78 5.41 1.73 -4.43
C PHE A 78 4.64 0.76 -3.51
N THR A 79 3.32 0.65 -3.67
CA THR A 79 2.48 -0.33 -2.96
C THR A 79 2.33 -1.66 -3.68
N LYS A 80 2.77 -1.76 -4.94
CA LYS A 80 3.10 -3.04 -5.55
C LYS A 80 4.25 -3.64 -4.75
N THR A 81 3.89 -4.39 -3.69
CA THR A 81 4.67 -5.56 -3.29
C THR A 81 5.09 -6.24 -4.57
N MET A 82 6.35 -6.66 -4.64
CA MET A 82 6.92 -7.50 -5.70
C MET A 82 5.95 -8.64 -6.06
N ALA A 83 4.97 -8.32 -6.88
CA ALA A 83 3.89 -9.20 -7.29
C ALA A 83 4.53 -9.99 -8.40
N SER A 84 4.57 -11.29 -8.23
CA SER A 84 5.17 -12.27 -9.12
C SER A 84 4.49 -12.26 -10.49
N GLY A 85 4.63 -11.21 -11.30
CA GLY A 85 3.99 -11.09 -12.62
C GLY A 85 2.45 -11.23 -12.63
N GLU A 86 1.81 -11.42 -11.48
CA GLU A 86 0.39 -11.75 -11.38
C GLU A 86 -0.44 -10.49 -11.15
N VAL A 87 -1.58 -10.44 -11.85
CA VAL A 87 -2.59 -9.40 -11.72
C VAL A 87 -3.19 -9.49 -10.33
N GLN A 88 -3.30 -8.34 -9.65
CA GLN A 88 -3.92 -8.29 -8.32
C GLN A 88 -5.39 -8.72 -8.38
N PRO A 89 -5.93 -9.31 -7.31
CA PRO A 89 -7.34 -9.67 -7.24
C PRO A 89 -8.26 -8.52 -7.64
N LEU A 90 -9.15 -8.75 -8.60
CA LEU A 90 -10.18 -7.81 -8.98
C LEU A 90 -11.45 -8.10 -8.19
N LYS A 91 -12.29 -7.08 -7.97
CA LYS A 91 -13.61 -7.31 -7.41
C LYS A 91 -14.57 -7.74 -8.51
N ASN A 92 -15.27 -8.84 -8.31
CA ASN A 92 -16.34 -9.29 -9.19
C ASN A 92 -17.60 -8.43 -9.00
N MET A 93 -18.61 -8.67 -9.85
CA MET A 93 -19.91 -7.98 -9.79
C MET A 93 -20.67 -8.20 -8.46
N GLU A 94 -20.30 -9.23 -7.69
CA GLU A 94 -20.86 -9.55 -6.37
C GLU A 94 -20.07 -8.89 -5.22
N GLY A 95 -19.03 -8.10 -5.54
CA GLY A 95 -18.18 -7.42 -4.56
C GLY A 95 -17.11 -8.29 -3.89
N LYS A 96 -16.96 -9.55 -4.32
CA LYS A 96 -15.94 -10.49 -3.83
C LYS A 96 -14.63 -10.35 -4.63
N LEU A 97 -13.50 -10.52 -3.96
CA LEU A 97 -12.18 -10.51 -4.62
C LEU A 97 -11.94 -11.84 -5.35
N THR A 98 -11.61 -11.78 -6.64
CA THR A 98 -11.23 -12.92 -7.47
C THR A 98 -9.80 -12.84 -7.97
N ASN A 99 -9.09 -13.97 -7.88
CA ASN A 99 -7.76 -14.20 -8.44
C ASN A 99 -7.80 -15.06 -9.70
N GLN A 100 -8.99 -15.44 -10.19
CA GLN A 100 -9.10 -16.28 -11.38
C GLN A 100 -8.87 -15.44 -12.63
N LYS A 101 -7.87 -15.82 -13.44
CA LYS A 101 -7.47 -15.06 -14.64
C LYS A 101 -8.61 -14.86 -15.64
N GLN A 102 -9.47 -15.87 -15.80
CA GLN A 102 -10.62 -15.82 -16.70
C GLN A 102 -11.61 -14.73 -16.23
N GLU A 103 -12.05 -14.81 -14.98
CA GLU A 103 -12.98 -13.84 -14.40
C GLU A 103 -12.38 -12.43 -14.38
N GLN A 104 -11.08 -12.29 -14.11
CA GLN A 104 -10.39 -11.00 -14.17
C GLN A 104 -10.38 -10.42 -15.59
N THR A 105 -10.19 -11.27 -16.61
CA THR A 105 -10.18 -10.86 -18.01
C THR A 105 -11.57 -10.38 -18.43
N ASP A 106 -12.61 -11.15 -18.09
CA ASP A 106 -13.99 -10.80 -18.38
C ASP A 106 -14.40 -9.49 -17.69
N LEU A 107 -14.00 -9.29 -16.42
CA LEU A 107 -14.22 -8.03 -15.70
C LEU A 107 -13.53 -6.85 -16.39
N CYS A 108 -12.28 -7.00 -16.83
CA CYS A 108 -11.56 -5.96 -17.57
C CYS A 108 -12.26 -5.61 -18.90
N PHE A 109 -12.72 -6.61 -19.65
CA PHE A 109 -13.44 -6.38 -20.90
C PHE A 109 -14.79 -5.69 -20.66
N HIS A 110 -15.58 -6.15 -19.68
CA HIS A 110 -16.84 -5.52 -19.33
C HIS A 110 -16.68 -4.08 -18.87
N MET A 111 -15.67 -3.79 -18.04
CA MET A 111 -15.36 -2.43 -17.60
C MET A 111 -14.94 -1.54 -18.78
N SER A 112 -14.16 -2.08 -19.72
CA SER A 112 -13.73 -1.33 -20.91
C SER A 112 -14.89 -1.02 -21.86
N ALA A 113 -15.82 -1.96 -22.04
CA ALA A 113 -17.02 -1.77 -22.84
C ALA A 113 -17.99 -0.74 -22.21
N GLN A 114 -18.10 -0.71 -20.88
CA GLN A 114 -18.93 0.27 -20.16
C GLN A 114 -18.30 1.67 -20.11
N ALA A 115 -16.97 1.77 -20.21
CA ALA A 115 -16.25 3.04 -20.18
C ALA A 115 -16.31 3.82 -21.50
N GLY A 116 -16.90 3.27 -22.56
CA GLY A 116 -17.15 4.01 -23.80
C GLY A 116 -15.88 4.58 -24.42
N THR A 117 -14.77 3.83 -24.45
CA THR A 117 -13.71 4.12 -25.41
C THR A 117 -14.15 3.53 -26.73
N THR A 118 -14.85 4.33 -27.52
CA THR A 118 -15.09 4.05 -28.94
C THR A 118 -13.72 3.90 -29.59
N ILE A 119 -13.28 2.67 -29.82
CA ILE A 119 -12.30 2.35 -30.85
C ILE A 119 -13.11 2.12 -32.12
N GLU A 120 -13.77 3.18 -32.59
CA GLU A 120 -14.15 3.32 -33.98
C GLU A 120 -13.29 4.49 -34.47
N ASP A 121 -12.74 4.35 -35.67
CA ASP A 121 -11.73 5.21 -36.34
C ASP A 121 -10.26 4.75 -36.21
N VAL A 122 -10.00 3.44 -36.27
CA VAL A 122 -8.87 2.99 -37.11
C VAL A 122 -9.48 2.64 -38.46
N GLU A 123 -9.74 3.68 -39.26
CA GLU A 123 -10.01 3.48 -40.68
C GLU A 123 -8.77 2.85 -41.32
N GLU A 124 -8.97 1.68 -41.92
CA GLU A 124 -8.11 1.17 -42.97
C GLU A 124 -8.15 2.16 -44.15
N SER A 125 -7.20 3.08 -44.21
CA SER A 125 -6.96 3.85 -45.44
C SER A 125 -5.47 4.08 -45.69
N GLU A 126 -5.01 3.42 -46.76
CA GLU A 126 -3.94 3.83 -47.67
C GLU A 126 -2.49 3.88 -47.13
N ILE A 127 -1.82 2.73 -47.16
CA ILE A 127 -0.38 2.71 -47.42
C ILE A 127 -0.20 2.61 -48.94
N THR A 128 -0.06 3.76 -49.60
CA THR A 128 0.63 3.84 -50.90
C THR A 128 1.84 4.79 -50.83
N VAL A 129 3.00 4.13 -50.88
CA VAL A 129 4.22 4.42 -51.69
C VAL A 129 4.83 5.82 -51.61
N TYR A 130 6.14 5.91 -51.30
CA TYR A 130 7.14 6.40 -52.26
C TYR A 130 8.50 5.71 -52.04
N GLN A 131 8.91 4.92 -53.05
CA GLN A 131 10.31 4.60 -53.32
C GLN A 131 10.99 5.86 -53.88
N THR A 132 12.21 6.13 -53.42
CA THR A 132 13.31 6.69 -54.22
C THR A 132 14.62 6.15 -53.66
#